data_AF-A0A4R1KFA7-F1
#
_entry.id   AF-A0A4R1KFA7-F1
#
_cell.length_a   1.000
_cell.length_b   1.000
_cell.length_c   1.000
_cell.angle_alpha   90.00
_cell.angle_beta   90.00
_cell.angle_gamma   90.00
#
_symmetry.space_group_name_H-M   'P 1'
#
loop_
_entity.id
_entity.type
_entity.pdbx_description
1 polymer ?
#
loop_
_entity_poly.entity_id
_entity_poly.type
_entity_poly.pdbx_seq_one_letter_code
_entity_poly.pdbx_strand_id
1 'polypeptide(L)'
;MTMSQTNARNQIDAYIRELLAYSEEQLDKLPHNQALKIWLEKEIQGYEAGDLLPECRHIACQHQGLFANQLGQPGRLEFIRPSALAARDRCHVQYMALRSPLCQYLEVTQVVRQPWPEQFIERYKHDLIPGLVCLQAWQIIDTPPVSRMLAGMLEHLRQLLLDAGDEHFDAFNAFLCELGGHYPLLKPLWESRPTHKLGSQVYC
;
A
#
# COMPACT_ATOMS: atom_id res chain seq x y z
N MET A 1 3.48 -19.19 15.24
CA MET A 1 2.86 -18.95 13.92
C MET A 1 1.75 -19.97 13.77
N THR A 2 0.50 -19.52 13.66
CA THR A 2 -0.68 -20.40 13.59
C THR A 2 -0.94 -20.79 12.13
N MET A 3 -1.32 -22.04 11.87
CA MET A 3 -1.60 -22.59 10.53
C MET A 3 -2.57 -21.74 9.67
N SER A 4 -3.39 -20.91 10.31
CA SER A 4 -4.29 -19.95 9.65
C SER A 4 -3.55 -18.85 8.87
N GLN A 5 -2.40 -18.39 9.35
CA GLN A 5 -1.65 -17.27 8.77
C GLN A 5 -0.89 -17.66 7.49
N THR A 6 -0.29 -18.85 7.49
CA THR A 6 0.36 -19.43 6.31
C THR A 6 -0.64 -19.67 5.18
N ASN A 7 -1.89 -19.99 5.50
CA ASN A 7 -2.95 -20.21 4.52
C ASN A 7 -3.33 -18.90 3.78
N ALA A 8 -3.44 -17.78 4.51
CA ALA A 8 -3.76 -16.47 3.92
C ALA A 8 -2.67 -15.97 2.96
N ARG A 9 -1.39 -16.12 3.33
CA ARG A 9 -0.25 -15.77 2.48
C ARG A 9 -0.25 -16.58 1.18
N ASN A 10 -0.42 -17.90 1.28
CA ASN A 10 -0.45 -18.79 0.12
C ASN A 10 -1.63 -18.49 -0.81
N GLN A 11 -2.79 -18.14 -0.24
CA GLN A 11 -3.97 -17.74 -1.02
C GLN A 11 -3.74 -16.47 -1.83
N ILE A 12 -3.16 -15.42 -1.24
CA ILE A 12 -2.95 -14.16 -1.97
C ILE A 12 -1.80 -14.26 -2.97
N ASP A 13 -0.71 -14.98 -2.65
CA ASP A 13 0.36 -15.25 -3.61
C ASP A 13 -0.16 -16.07 -4.80
N ALA A 14 -1.00 -17.07 -4.56
CA ALA A 14 -1.67 -17.83 -5.62
C ALA A 14 -2.59 -16.94 -6.46
N TYR A 15 -3.40 -16.09 -5.81
CA TYR A 15 -4.25 -15.10 -6.47
C TYR A 15 -3.47 -14.17 -7.42
N ILE A 16 -2.36 -13.57 -6.97
CA ILE A 16 -1.54 -12.67 -7.80
C ILE A 16 -0.91 -13.44 -8.97
N ARG A 17 -0.47 -14.68 -8.73
CA ARG A 17 0.10 -15.53 -9.78
C ARG A 17 -0.93 -15.95 -10.81
N GLU A 18 -2.17 -16.22 -10.39
CA GLU A 18 -3.28 -16.53 -11.30
C GLU A 18 -3.71 -15.30 -12.10
N LEU A 19 -3.73 -14.11 -11.49
CA LEU A 19 -3.90 -12.85 -12.22
C LEU A 19 -2.80 -12.64 -13.27
N LEU A 20 -1.55 -12.92 -12.92
CA LEU A 20 -0.43 -12.85 -13.86
C LEU A 20 -0.58 -13.86 -14.99
N ALA A 21 -0.86 -15.12 -14.69
CA ALA A 21 -1.05 -16.15 -15.70
C ALA A 21 -2.22 -15.80 -16.65
N TYR A 22 -3.34 -15.32 -16.10
CA TYR A 22 -4.47 -14.82 -16.89
C TYR A 22 -4.05 -13.63 -17.75
N SER A 23 -3.25 -12.70 -17.21
CA SER A 23 -2.73 -11.57 -17.99
C SER A 23 -1.85 -12.02 -19.15
N GLU A 24 -1.01 -13.03 -18.95
CA GLU A 24 -0.14 -13.57 -19.99
C GLU A 24 -0.92 -14.34 -21.06
N GLU A 25 -1.95 -15.08 -20.69
CA GLU A 25 -2.73 -15.90 -21.62
C GLU A 25 -3.79 -15.10 -22.40
N GLN A 26 -4.48 -14.17 -21.72
CA GLN A 26 -5.66 -13.49 -22.26
C GLN A 26 -5.38 -12.04 -22.68
N LEU A 27 -4.36 -11.39 -22.11
CA LEU A 27 -4.09 -9.96 -22.36
C LEU A 27 -2.95 -9.72 -23.35
N ASP A 28 -2.35 -10.76 -23.96
CA ASP A 28 -1.38 -10.60 -25.07
C ASP A 28 -1.93 -9.84 -26.28
N LYS A 29 -3.25 -9.67 -26.34
CA LYS A 29 -3.99 -8.90 -27.35
C LYS A 29 -4.32 -7.47 -26.95
N LEU A 30 -4.03 -7.05 -25.70
CA LEU A 30 -4.35 -5.71 -25.22
C LEU A 30 -3.19 -4.71 -25.46
N PRO A 31 -3.49 -3.49 -25.94
CA PRO A 31 -2.48 -2.45 -26.17
C PRO A 31 -1.77 -1.96 -24.88
N HIS A 32 -2.31 -2.27 -23.70
CA HIS A 32 -1.73 -1.92 -22.39
C HIS A 32 -1.12 -3.10 -21.61
N ASN A 33 -1.02 -4.28 -22.25
CA ASN A 33 -0.51 -5.51 -21.62
C ASN A 33 0.87 -5.33 -20.97
N GLN A 34 1.77 -4.64 -21.67
CA GLN A 34 3.14 -4.49 -21.18
C GLN A 34 3.22 -3.66 -19.88
N ALA A 35 2.39 -2.63 -19.74
CA ALA A 35 2.34 -1.81 -18.53
C ALA A 35 1.76 -2.62 -17.35
N LEU A 36 0.68 -3.38 -17.59
CA LEU A 36 0.07 -4.25 -16.60
C LEU A 36 1.04 -5.34 -16.13
N LYS A 37 1.74 -5.99 -17.07
CA LYS A 37 2.73 -7.02 -16.77
C LYS A 37 3.87 -6.49 -15.92
N ILE A 38 4.47 -5.36 -16.33
CA ILE A 38 5.54 -4.71 -15.57
C ILE A 38 5.05 -4.37 -14.15
N TRP A 39 3.84 -3.84 -14.03
CA TRP A 39 3.28 -3.52 -12.72
C TRP A 39 3.06 -4.75 -11.84
N LEU A 40 2.45 -5.82 -12.35
CA LEU A 40 2.23 -7.07 -11.60
C LEU A 40 3.56 -7.73 -11.21
N GLU A 41 4.57 -7.71 -12.09
CA GLU A 41 5.92 -8.17 -11.76
C GLU A 41 6.53 -7.37 -10.60
N LYS A 42 6.35 -6.04 -10.58
CA LYS A 42 6.78 -5.17 -9.46
C LYS A 42 5.99 -5.43 -8.18
N GLU A 43 4.71 -5.77 -8.27
CA GLU A 43 3.93 -6.16 -7.09
C GLU A 43 4.48 -7.44 -6.43
N ILE A 44 4.97 -8.40 -7.24
CA ILE A 44 5.64 -9.61 -6.75
C ILE A 44 7.06 -9.35 -6.25
N GLN A 45 7.86 -8.63 -7.02
CA GLN A 45 9.31 -8.49 -6.76
C GLN A 45 9.65 -7.32 -5.83
N GLY A 46 8.74 -6.36 -5.70
CA GLY A 46 9.00 -5.08 -5.08
C GLY A 46 9.47 -4.02 -6.09
N TYR A 47 9.63 -2.81 -5.56
CA TYR A 47 9.95 -1.59 -6.29
C TYR A 47 11.35 -1.09 -5.91
N GLU A 48 12.14 -0.77 -6.92
CA GLU A 48 13.44 -0.11 -6.76
C GLU A 48 13.28 1.35 -6.34
N ALA A 49 14.34 1.98 -5.84
CA ALA A 49 14.26 3.36 -5.34
C ALA A 49 13.80 4.39 -6.39
N GLY A 50 14.09 4.15 -7.66
CA GLY A 50 13.70 5.02 -8.78
C GLY A 50 12.35 4.69 -9.42
N ASP A 51 11.71 3.58 -9.03
CA ASP A 51 10.45 3.17 -9.64
C ASP A 51 9.31 4.10 -9.23
N LEU A 52 8.41 4.36 -10.19
CA LEU A 52 7.12 4.98 -9.95
C LEU A 52 6.25 4.02 -9.14
N LEU A 53 5.81 4.49 -7.98
CA LEU A 53 4.94 3.74 -7.08
C LEU A 53 3.48 4.10 -7.36
N PRO A 54 2.57 3.12 -7.43
CA PRO A 54 1.14 3.41 -7.50
C PRO A 54 0.65 4.03 -6.18
N GLU A 55 -0.47 4.75 -6.22
CA GLU A 55 -1.01 5.47 -5.06
C GLU A 55 -1.29 4.54 -3.86
N CYS A 56 -1.66 3.29 -4.14
CA CYS A 56 -1.91 2.28 -3.11
C CYS A 56 -0.67 1.93 -2.28
N ARG A 57 0.54 2.24 -2.78
CA ARG A 57 1.82 2.06 -2.07
C ARG A 57 2.23 3.29 -1.24
N HIS A 58 1.48 4.39 -1.32
CA HIS A 58 1.69 5.57 -0.50
C HIS A 58 0.67 5.58 0.65
N ILE A 59 1.15 5.36 1.86
CA ILE A 59 0.31 5.28 3.06
C ILE A 59 0.56 6.51 3.92
N ALA A 60 -0.50 7.23 4.24
CA ALA A 60 -0.42 8.33 5.20
C ALA A 60 0.03 7.76 6.54
N CYS A 61 1.04 8.36 7.15
CA CYS A 61 1.65 7.87 8.38
C CYS A 61 1.56 8.90 9.49
N GLN A 62 1.56 8.41 10.73
CA GLN A 62 1.82 9.23 11.90
C GLN A 62 3.32 9.40 12.09
N HIS A 63 3.71 10.29 13.00
CA HIS A 63 5.10 10.56 13.33
C HIS A 63 5.30 10.46 14.82
N GLN A 64 6.36 9.77 15.24
CA GLN A 64 6.76 9.68 16.63
C GLN A 64 8.25 9.91 16.75
N GLY A 65 8.69 10.44 17.88
CA GLY A 65 10.10 10.55 18.19
C GLY A 65 10.41 10.24 19.64
N LEU A 66 11.70 9.98 19.88
CA LEU A 66 12.29 9.90 21.19
C LEU A 66 12.84 11.28 21.56
N PHE A 67 12.37 11.81 22.69
CA PHE A 67 12.69 13.16 23.14
C PHE A 67 13.29 13.14 24.54
N ALA A 68 14.36 13.89 24.74
CA ALA A 68 14.91 14.19 26.05
C ALA A 68 14.65 15.65 26.41
N ASN A 69 14.58 15.95 27.71
CA ASN A 69 14.60 17.34 28.13
C ASN A 69 16.06 17.85 28.20
N GLN A 70 16.24 19.17 28.29
CA GLN A 70 17.56 19.79 28.39
C GLN A 70 18.30 19.50 29.71
N LEU A 71 17.62 18.87 30.68
CA LEU A 71 18.13 18.56 32.01
C LEU A 71 18.61 17.10 32.14
N GLY A 72 18.66 16.35 31.04
CA GLY A 72 19.20 14.99 31.02
C GLY A 72 18.28 13.91 31.59
N GLN A 73 16.97 14.15 31.65
CA GLN A 73 16.00 13.11 32.01
C GLN A 73 15.93 12.00 30.94
N PRO A 74 15.49 10.78 31.33
CA PRO A 74 15.31 9.69 30.39
C PRO A 74 14.39 10.07 29.23
N GLY A 75 14.76 9.61 28.04
CA GLY A 75 14.01 9.89 26.82
C GLY A 75 12.58 9.33 26.89
N ARG A 76 11.61 10.10 26.39
CA ARG A 76 10.21 9.70 26.27
C ARG A 76 9.74 9.72 24.83
N LEU A 77 8.77 8.87 24.51
CA LEU A 77 8.16 8.82 23.19
C LEU A 77 7.03 9.85 23.09
N GLU A 78 7.07 10.69 22.06
CA GLU A 78 6.05 11.71 21.80
C GLU A 78 5.64 11.69 20.33
N PHE A 79 4.37 11.97 20.08
CA PHE A 79 3.87 12.17 18.73
C PHE A 79 4.30 13.54 18.20
N ILE A 80 4.76 13.56 16.95
CA ILE A 80 5.17 14.78 16.27
C ILE A 80 4.01 15.27 15.41
N ARG A 81 3.54 16.49 15.66
CA ARG A 81 2.47 17.09 14.85
C ARG A 81 3.02 17.47 13.48
N PRO A 82 2.32 17.19 12.37
CA PRO A 82 2.75 17.61 11.04
C PRO A 82 2.98 19.12 10.90
N SER A 83 2.28 19.94 11.70
CA SER A 83 2.45 21.39 11.74
C SER A 83 3.80 21.86 12.30
N ALA A 84 4.54 20.98 12.99
CA ALA A 84 5.87 21.28 13.51
C ALA A 84 6.95 21.29 12.41
N LEU A 85 6.61 20.81 11.21
CA LEU A 85 7.50 20.80 10.05
C LEU A 85 7.12 21.91 9.06
N ALA A 86 8.12 22.50 8.42
CA ALA A 86 7.89 23.38 7.28
C ALA A 86 7.18 22.61 6.15
N ALA A 87 6.34 23.30 5.37
CA ALA A 87 5.52 22.65 4.33
C ALA A 87 6.34 21.83 3.33
N ARG A 88 7.52 22.32 2.94
CA ARG A 88 8.47 21.62 2.05
C ARG A 88 8.95 20.30 2.64
N ASP A 89 9.30 20.28 3.93
CA ASP A 89 9.85 19.06 4.54
C ASP A 89 8.72 18.10 4.93
N ARG A 90 7.55 18.63 5.28
CA ARG A 90 6.35 17.84 5.58
C ARG A 90 5.96 16.93 4.41
N CYS A 91 6.00 17.39 3.16
CA CYS A 91 5.61 16.56 2.02
C CYS A 91 6.52 15.32 1.83
N HIS A 92 7.77 15.37 2.32
CA HIS A 92 8.71 14.26 2.24
C HIS A 92 8.46 13.15 3.27
N VAL A 93 7.80 13.47 4.39
CA VAL A 93 7.55 12.50 5.47
C VAL A 93 6.08 12.19 5.68
N GLN A 94 5.15 12.94 5.07
CA GLN A 94 3.70 12.73 5.23
C GLN A 94 3.23 11.33 4.82
N TYR A 95 3.93 10.72 3.86
CA TYR A 95 3.60 9.40 3.35
C TYR A 95 4.80 8.47 3.49
N MET A 96 4.52 7.21 3.86
CA MET A 96 5.47 6.13 3.78
C MET A 96 5.29 5.40 2.45
N ALA A 97 6.41 5.20 1.73
CA ALA A 97 6.45 4.50 0.45
C ALA A 97 6.73 3.02 0.67
N LEU A 98 5.73 2.16 0.41
CA LEU A 98 5.81 0.72 0.62
C LEU A 98 6.38 0.01 -0.62
N ARG A 99 7.69 -0.14 -0.65
CA ARG A 99 8.42 -0.68 -1.82
C ARG A 99 8.60 -2.19 -1.84
N SER A 100 8.50 -2.89 -0.71
CA SER A 100 8.72 -4.34 -0.68
C SER A 100 7.71 -5.12 -1.53
N PRO A 101 8.01 -6.38 -1.89
CA PRO A 101 7.02 -7.33 -2.39
C PRO A 101 5.70 -7.25 -1.62
N LEU A 102 4.57 -7.30 -2.33
CA LEU A 102 3.25 -7.24 -1.71
C LEU A 102 3.08 -8.30 -0.61
N CYS A 103 3.58 -9.51 -0.87
CA CYS A 103 3.51 -10.64 0.07
C CYS A 103 4.13 -10.34 1.44
N GLN A 104 5.12 -9.44 1.51
CA GLN A 104 5.73 -9.03 2.77
C GLN A 104 4.79 -8.18 3.63
N TYR A 105 3.84 -7.46 3.02
CA TYR A 105 2.89 -6.59 3.72
C TYR A 105 1.61 -7.30 4.14
N LEU A 106 1.31 -8.47 3.56
CA LEU A 106 0.13 -9.27 3.88
C LEU A 106 0.18 -9.82 5.32
N GLU A 107 1.38 -10.05 5.83
CA GLU A 107 1.62 -10.63 7.16
C GLU A 107 1.89 -9.55 8.22
N VAL A 108 1.95 -8.28 7.81
CA VAL A 108 2.20 -7.15 8.71
C VAL A 108 0.94 -6.88 9.53
N THR A 109 0.88 -7.60 10.64
CA THR A 109 -0.08 -7.39 11.73
C THR A 109 0.43 -6.34 12.73
N GLN A 110 1.67 -5.89 12.56
CA GLN A 110 2.37 -5.00 13.47
C GLN A 110 2.60 -3.63 12.85
N VAL A 111 2.89 -2.67 13.72
CA VAL A 111 3.23 -1.30 13.37
C VAL A 111 4.45 -1.26 12.46
N VAL A 112 4.31 -0.69 11.26
CA VAL A 112 5.46 -0.42 10.38
C VAL A 112 6.14 0.86 10.85
N ARG A 113 7.46 0.81 11.06
CA ARG A 113 8.27 1.95 11.45
C ARG A 113 9.36 2.21 10.42
N GLN A 114 9.49 3.46 10.00
CA GLN A 114 10.58 3.89 9.12
C GLN A 114 11.27 5.10 9.74
N PRO A 115 12.59 5.04 10.00
CA PRO A 115 13.31 6.19 10.56
C PRO A 115 13.25 7.39 9.62
N TRP A 116 13.17 8.58 10.20
CA TRP A 116 13.32 9.81 9.43
C TRP A 116 14.74 9.93 8.88
N PRO A 117 14.92 10.66 7.77
CA PRO A 117 16.25 11.06 7.31
C PRO A 117 16.99 11.83 8.41
N GLU A 118 18.27 11.53 8.63
CA GLU A 118 19.09 12.18 9.68
C GLU A 118 19.11 13.71 9.55
N GLN A 119 19.15 14.20 8.31
CA GLN A 119 19.07 15.62 7.98
C GLN A 119 17.81 16.32 8.52
N PHE A 120 16.71 15.60 8.72
CA PHE A 120 15.49 16.16 9.30
C PHE A 120 15.60 16.21 10.83
N ILE A 121 16.19 15.19 11.45
CA ILE A 121 16.45 15.19 12.89
C ILE A 121 17.35 16.37 13.23
N GLU A 122 18.50 16.53 12.56
CA GLU A 122 19.43 17.62 12.84
C GLU A 122 18.81 19.01 12.66
N ARG A 123 17.95 19.17 11.65
CA ARG A 123 17.26 20.43 11.37
C ARG A 123 16.22 20.78 12.43
N TYR A 124 15.40 19.81 12.84
CA TYR A 124 14.21 20.07 13.66
C TYR A 124 14.37 19.68 15.13
N LYS A 125 15.53 19.16 15.56
CA LYS A 125 15.71 18.58 16.90
C LYS A 125 15.28 19.46 18.06
N HIS A 126 15.32 20.79 17.95
CA HIS A 126 14.88 21.72 19.00
C HIS A 126 13.51 22.35 18.75
N ASP A 127 12.91 22.13 17.57
CA ASP A 127 11.74 22.86 17.10
C ASP A 127 10.45 22.03 17.14
N LEU A 128 10.57 20.69 17.17
CA LEU A 128 9.41 19.80 17.10
C LEU A 128 8.48 19.92 18.31
N ILE A 129 9.05 20.00 19.52
CA ILE A 129 8.30 20.10 20.78
C ILE A 129 9.03 21.08 21.71
N PRO A 130 8.39 22.18 22.15
CA PRO A 130 9.02 23.16 23.03
C PRO A 130 9.62 22.54 24.30
N GLY A 131 10.87 22.90 24.60
CA GLY A 131 11.59 22.44 25.80
C GLY A 131 12.18 21.03 25.71
N LEU A 132 12.02 20.33 24.58
CA LEU A 132 12.58 19.01 24.35
C LEU A 132 13.57 19.02 23.19
N VAL A 133 14.48 18.05 23.23
CA VAL A 133 15.43 17.74 22.16
C VAL A 133 15.05 16.39 21.55
N CYS A 134 14.78 16.37 20.25
CA CYS A 134 14.54 15.14 19.50
C CYS A 134 15.87 14.41 19.30
N LEU A 135 15.92 13.16 19.74
CA LEU A 135 17.08 12.28 19.55
C LEU A 135 16.91 11.41 18.31
N GLN A 136 15.69 10.93 18.08
CA GLN A 136 15.32 10.07 16.96
C GLN A 136 13.86 10.31 16.61
N ALA A 137 13.50 10.15 15.33
CA ALA A 137 12.11 10.15 14.89
C ALA A 137 11.88 9.13 13.78
N TRP A 138 10.64 8.67 13.66
CA TRP A 138 10.21 7.72 12.65
C TRP A 138 8.76 7.96 12.24
N GLN A 139 8.45 7.55 11.01
CA GLN A 139 7.09 7.38 10.51
C GLN A 139 6.50 6.10 11.08
N ILE A 140 5.19 6.11 11.33
CA ILE A 140 4.42 5.01 11.89
C ILE A 140 3.21 4.76 11.02
N ILE A 141 3.02 3.51 10.60
CA ILE A 141 1.73 3.01 10.12
C ILE A 141 1.16 2.12 11.23
N ASP A 142 0.07 2.58 11.85
CA ASP A 142 -0.61 1.92 12.98
C ASP A 142 -1.70 0.93 12.56
N THR A 143 -2.06 0.94 11.27
CA THR A 143 -3.04 0.06 10.66
C THR A 143 -2.39 -0.86 9.63
N PRO A 144 -2.74 -2.15 9.55
CA PRO A 144 -2.23 -3.04 8.52
C PRO A 144 -2.48 -2.46 7.12
N PRO A 145 -1.42 -2.26 6.29
CA PRO A 145 -1.58 -1.58 5.01
C PRO A 145 -2.30 -2.45 3.97
N VAL A 146 -2.40 -3.76 4.22
CA VAL A 146 -2.92 -4.77 3.29
C VAL A 146 -4.28 -4.42 2.70
N SER A 147 -5.25 -3.99 3.51
CA SER A 147 -6.61 -3.69 3.01
C SER A 147 -6.59 -2.52 2.02
N ARG A 148 -5.78 -1.49 2.29
CA ARG A 148 -5.63 -0.33 1.40
C ARG A 148 -4.87 -0.69 0.13
N MET A 149 -3.80 -1.48 0.26
CA MET A 149 -3.01 -1.94 -0.89
C MET A 149 -3.88 -2.75 -1.83
N LEU A 150 -4.59 -3.76 -1.33
CA LEU A 150 -5.48 -4.60 -2.13
C LEU A 150 -6.60 -3.80 -2.79
N ALA A 151 -7.27 -2.92 -2.05
CA ALA A 151 -8.33 -2.06 -2.62
C ALA A 151 -7.80 -1.19 -3.77
N GLY A 152 -6.61 -0.61 -3.61
CA GLY A 152 -6.00 0.23 -4.63
C GLY A 152 -5.45 -0.55 -5.82
N MET A 153 -4.95 -1.78 -5.62
CA MET A 153 -4.57 -2.68 -6.71
C MET A 153 -5.78 -3.05 -7.57
N LEU A 154 -6.90 -3.40 -6.94
CA LEU A 154 -8.14 -3.71 -7.65
C LEU A 154 -8.64 -2.50 -8.45
N GLU A 155 -8.54 -1.29 -7.88
CA GLU A 155 -8.87 -0.07 -8.62
C GLU A 155 -7.95 0.16 -9.82
N HIS A 156 -6.65 -0.05 -9.64
CA HIS A 156 -5.68 0.12 -10.71
C HIS A 156 -5.91 -0.88 -11.84
N LEU A 157 -6.13 -2.16 -11.50
CA LEU A 157 -6.53 -3.20 -12.44
C LEU A 157 -7.77 -2.80 -13.23
N ARG A 158 -8.82 -2.37 -12.52
CA ARG A 158 -10.08 -1.93 -13.13
C ARG A 158 -9.86 -0.77 -14.11
N GLN A 159 -9.06 0.23 -13.74
CA GLN A 159 -8.79 1.38 -14.59
C GLN A 159 -8.04 0.96 -15.87
N LEU A 160 -7.00 0.13 -15.74
CA LEU A 160 -6.24 -0.38 -16.88
C LEU A 160 -7.13 -1.16 -17.87
N LEU A 161 -8.19 -1.82 -17.38
CA LEU A 161 -9.12 -2.57 -18.22
C LEU A 161 -10.20 -1.71 -18.85
N LEU A 162 -10.69 -0.69 -18.15
CA LEU A 162 -11.57 0.30 -18.75
C LEU A 162 -10.88 1.01 -19.92
N ASP A 163 -9.58 1.31 -19.76
CA ASP A 163 -8.78 1.91 -20.82
C ASP A 163 -8.56 0.93 -22.00
N ALA A 164 -8.76 -0.38 -21.79
CA ALA A 164 -8.59 -1.43 -22.79
C ALA A 164 -9.85 -1.76 -23.64
N GLY A 165 -11.03 -1.24 -23.27
CA GLY A 165 -12.29 -1.38 -24.02
C GLY A 165 -13.28 -2.42 -23.46
N ASP A 166 -14.57 -2.24 -23.80
CA ASP A 166 -15.72 -2.91 -23.16
C ASP A 166 -15.71 -4.45 -23.26
N GLU A 167 -15.30 -5.04 -24.39
CA GLU A 167 -15.33 -6.50 -24.59
C GLU A 167 -14.39 -7.27 -23.65
N HIS A 168 -13.29 -6.64 -23.24
CA HIS A 168 -12.31 -7.23 -22.31
C HIS A 168 -12.69 -6.99 -20.85
N PHE A 169 -13.45 -5.93 -20.59
CA PHE A 169 -13.91 -5.58 -19.25
C PHE A 169 -14.86 -6.64 -18.67
N ASP A 170 -15.83 -7.12 -19.46
CA ASP A 170 -16.79 -8.12 -18.99
C ASP A 170 -16.15 -9.49 -18.73
N ALA A 171 -15.29 -9.95 -19.64
CA ALA A 171 -14.55 -11.20 -19.48
C ALA A 171 -13.61 -11.16 -18.26
N PHE A 172 -12.92 -10.03 -18.05
CA PHE A 172 -12.05 -9.86 -16.89
C PHE A 172 -12.85 -9.75 -15.60
N ASN A 173 -13.99 -9.05 -15.58
CA ASN A 173 -14.84 -8.98 -14.40
C ASN A 173 -15.43 -10.34 -14.02
N ALA A 174 -15.79 -11.18 -15.00
CA ALA A 174 -16.24 -12.54 -14.75
C ALA A 174 -15.12 -13.39 -14.15
N PHE A 175 -13.92 -13.35 -14.74
CA PHE A 175 -12.73 -14.00 -14.19
C PHE A 175 -12.42 -13.54 -12.77
N LEU A 176 -12.48 -12.23 -12.56
CA LEU A 176 -12.36 -11.63 -11.25
C LEU A 176 -13.42 -12.24 -10.30
N CYS A 177 -14.73 -12.19 -10.59
CA CYS A 177 -15.76 -12.72 -9.64
C CYS A 177 -15.49 -14.19 -9.32
N GLU A 178 -15.07 -15.01 -10.29
CA GLU A 178 -14.66 -16.41 -10.10
C GLU A 178 -13.48 -16.51 -9.13
N LEU A 179 -12.41 -15.74 -9.39
CA LEU A 179 -11.22 -15.66 -8.56
C LEU A 179 -11.55 -15.21 -7.13
N GLY A 180 -12.42 -14.20 -6.96
CA GLY A 180 -12.91 -13.75 -5.66
C GLY A 180 -13.67 -14.84 -4.88
N GLY A 181 -14.30 -15.78 -5.58
CA GLY A 181 -14.90 -17.00 -5.01
C GLY A 181 -13.86 -18.01 -4.50
N HIS A 182 -12.70 -18.10 -5.16
CA HIS A 182 -11.58 -18.95 -4.75
C HIS A 182 -10.77 -18.37 -3.58
N TYR A 183 -10.84 -17.05 -3.36
CA TYR A 183 -10.07 -16.34 -2.33
C TYR A 183 -10.98 -15.49 -1.42
N PRO A 184 -11.66 -16.11 -0.43
CA PRO A 184 -12.67 -15.46 0.40
C PRO A 184 -12.16 -14.27 1.22
N LEU A 185 -10.85 -14.20 1.49
CA LEU A 185 -10.21 -13.07 2.18
C LEU A 185 -10.28 -11.77 1.36
N LEU A 186 -10.44 -11.88 0.04
CA LEU A 186 -10.56 -10.74 -0.85
C LEU A 186 -12.00 -10.36 -1.11
N LYS A 187 -12.97 -11.27 -0.91
CA LYS A 187 -14.41 -11.08 -1.15
C LYS A 187 -14.99 -9.75 -0.61
N PRO A 188 -14.67 -9.26 0.61
CA PRO A 188 -15.18 -7.97 1.09
C PRO A 188 -14.72 -6.76 0.27
N LEU A 189 -13.58 -6.84 -0.43
CA LEU A 189 -13.07 -5.74 -1.25
C LEU A 189 -13.88 -5.55 -2.55
N TRP A 190 -14.76 -6.51 -2.86
CA TRP A 190 -15.47 -6.64 -4.13
C TRP A 190 -16.96 -6.39 -3.94
N GLU A 191 -17.50 -6.91 -2.83
CA GLU A 191 -18.89 -6.67 -2.41
C GLU A 191 -19.12 -5.23 -1.90
N SER A 192 -18.06 -4.47 -1.59
CA SER A 192 -18.16 -3.17 -0.90
C SER A 192 -18.21 -1.93 -1.81
N ARG A 193 -18.47 -2.06 -3.13
CA ARG A 193 -18.48 -0.88 -4.03
C ARG A 193 -19.88 -0.37 -4.41
N PRO A 194 -20.03 0.98 -4.53
CA PRO A 194 -21.27 1.60 -4.93
C PRO A 194 -21.53 1.41 -6.43
N THR A 195 -22.78 1.07 -6.74
CA THR A 195 -23.33 0.95 -8.08
C THR A 195 -23.27 2.29 -8.82
N HIS A 196 -22.18 2.56 -9.54
CA HIS A 196 -22.26 3.53 -10.62
C HIS A 196 -23.11 2.91 -11.72
N LYS A 197 -24.37 3.35 -11.78
CA LYS A 197 -25.33 3.03 -12.84
C LYS A 197 -24.77 3.41 -14.21
N LEU A 198 -24.03 2.50 -14.83
CA LEU A 198 -24.10 2.30 -16.27
C LEU A 198 -24.90 1.01 -16.46
N GLY A 199 -25.97 1.12 -17.23
CA GLY A 199 -27.03 0.13 -17.31
C GLY A 199 -26.57 -1.17 -17.94
N SER A 200 -25.99 -2.05 -17.14
CA SER A 200 -25.93 -3.48 -17.36
C SER A 200 -25.47 -4.09 -16.04
N GLN A 201 -26.44 -4.63 -15.30
CA GLN A 201 -26.19 -5.37 -14.09
C GLN A 201 -25.33 -6.59 -14.40
N VAL A 202 -24.06 -6.57 -14.00
CA VAL A 202 -23.34 -7.79 -13.66
C VAL A 202 -23.21 -7.78 -12.14
N TYR A 203 -24.08 -8.56 -11.52
CA TYR A 203 -23.99 -8.89 -10.10
C TYR A 203 -22.93 -9.99 -9.93
N CYS A 204 -21.94 -9.77 -9.05
CA CYS A 204 -21.65 -10.80 -8.05
C CYS A 204 -22.58 -10.49 -6.85
#